data_AF-A0A5N1L633-F1
#
_entry.id   AF-A0A5N1L633-F1
#
_cell.length_a   1.000
_cell.length_b   1.000
_cell.length_c   1.000
_cell.angle_alpha   90.00
_cell.angle_beta   90.00
_cell.angle_gamma   90.00
#
_symmetry.space_group_name_H-M   'P 1'
#
loop_
_entity.id
_entity.type
_entity.pdbx_description
1 polymer ?
#
loop_
_entity_poly.entity_id
_entity_poly.type
_entity_poly.pdbx_seq_one_letter_code
_entity_poly.pdbx_strand_id
1 'polypeptide(L)'
;MIELNLTHREKSIVVVTAAVTFVAGFWAGLWSVPPQALDVPLEVTQNAGEQVYVPAYRPVPSSLPVVSVVVPLISFAYAFRDQLVEDSTDSVEVPADD
;
A
#
# COMPACT_ATOMS: atom_id res chain seq x y z
N MET A 1 16.51 -21.64 1.23
CA MET A 1 16.19 -20.41 0.47
C MET A 1 15.66 -20.90 -0.86
N ILE A 2 14.37 -20.73 -1.14
CA ILE A 2 13.77 -21.20 -2.39
C ILE A 2 14.03 -20.09 -3.41
N GLU A 3 14.94 -20.32 -4.35
CA GLU A 3 15.15 -19.42 -5.49
C GLU A 3 14.04 -19.66 -6.52
N LEU A 4 13.02 -18.82 -6.45
CA LEU A 4 11.99 -18.74 -7.48
C LEU A 4 12.56 -17.94 -8.66
N ASN A 5 12.93 -18.65 -9.74
CA ASN A 5 13.24 -18.02 -11.02
C ASN A 5 11.93 -17.55 -11.67
N LEU A 6 11.44 -16.38 -11.24
CA LEU A 6 10.27 -15.73 -11.80
C LEU A 6 10.68 -14.76 -12.90
N THR A 7 9.89 -14.72 -13.96
CA THR A 7 9.99 -13.68 -14.99
C THR A 7 9.59 -12.32 -14.40
N HIS A 8 10.03 -11.23 -15.04
CA HIS A 8 9.68 -9.86 -14.61
C HIS A 8 8.16 -9.64 -14.57
N ARG A 9 7.44 -10.21 -15.54
CA ARG A 9 5.97 -10.21 -15.58
C ARG A 9 5.33 -10.96 -14.41
N GLU A 10 5.83 -12.13 -14.04
CA GLU A 10 5.29 -12.86 -12.89
C GLU A 10 5.57 -12.12 -11.59
N LYS A 11 6.74 -11.49 -11.47
CA LYS A 11 7.12 -10.68 -10.32
C LYS A 11 6.21 -9.47 -10.16
N SER A 12 5.87 -8.76 -11.23
CA SER A 12 4.95 -7.62 -11.17
C SER A 12 3.53 -8.04 -10.74
N ILE A 13 3.02 -9.16 -11.27
CA ILE A 13 1.72 -9.71 -10.87
C ILE A 13 1.71 -10.06 -9.37
N VAL A 14 2.77 -10.69 -8.87
CA VAL A 14 2.91 -11.04 -7.45
C VAL A 14 2.90 -9.77 -6.58
N VAL A 15 3.66 -8.74 -6.97
CA VAL A 15 3.75 -7.48 -6.21
C VAL A 15 2.40 -6.74 -6.17
N VAL A 16 1.67 -6.70 -7.27
CA VAL A 16 0.33 -6.08 -7.33
C VAL A 16 -0.68 -6.87 -6.50
N THR A 17 -0.69 -8.20 -6.65
CA THR A 17 -1.60 -9.07 -5.89
C THR A 17 -1.34 -8.97 -4.39
N ALA A 18 -0.07 -9.01 -3.98
CA ALA A 18 0.32 -8.86 -2.57
C ALA A 18 -0.09 -7.51 -2.00
N ALA A 19 0.08 -6.42 -2.77
CA ALA A 19 -0.34 -5.08 -2.35
C ALA A 19 -1.86 -5.00 -2.14
N VAL A 20 -2.66 -5.54 -3.06
CA VAL A 20 -4.12 -5.57 -2.94
C VAL A 20 -4.56 -6.41 -1.74
N THR A 21 -4.03 -7.63 -1.59
CA THR A 21 -4.36 -8.50 -0.45
C THR A 21 -3.96 -7.88 0.87
N PHE A 22 -2.81 -7.20 0.93
CA PHE A 22 -2.35 -6.50 2.12
C PHE A 22 -3.32 -5.36 2.50
N VAL A 23 -3.68 -4.49 1.56
CA VAL A 23 -4.62 -3.38 1.82
C VAL A 23 -5.98 -3.92 2.23
N ALA A 24 -6.50 -4.94 1.53
CA ALA A 24 -7.76 -5.59 1.88
C ALA A 24 -7.73 -6.19 3.29
N GLY A 25 -6.65 -6.88 3.66
CA GLY A 25 -6.46 -7.41 5.02
C GLY A 25 -6.38 -6.30 6.08
N PHE A 26 -5.75 -5.17 5.74
CA PHE A 26 -5.65 -4.02 6.63
C PHE A 26 -7.03 -3.40 6.92
N TRP A 27 -7.90 -3.32 5.91
CA TRP A 27 -9.30 -2.92 6.06
C TRP A 27 -10.15 -3.97 6.78
N ALA A 28 -9.92 -5.26 6.53
CA ALA A 28 -10.60 -6.33 7.26
C ALA A 28 -10.30 -6.30 8.76
N GLY A 29 -9.06 -5.95 9.14
CA GLY A 29 -8.68 -5.69 10.53
C GLY A 29 -9.52 -4.58 11.15
N LEU A 30 -9.74 -3.47 10.43
CA LEU A 30 -10.63 -2.39 10.87
C LEU A 30 -12.07 -2.88 11.05
N TRP A 31 -12.61 -3.65 10.11
CA TRP A 31 -13.99 -4.16 10.20
C TRP A 31 -14.20 -5.18 11.31
N SER A 32 -13.12 -5.81 11.79
CA SER A 32 -13.18 -6.71 12.96
C SER A 32 -13.40 -5.96 14.28
N VAL A 33 -13.17 -4.64 14.30
CA VAL A 33 -13.34 -3.82 15.50
C VAL A 33 -14.83 -3.62 15.77
N PRO A 34 -15.33 -3.97 16.98
CA PRO A 34 -16.71 -3.73 17.36
C PRO A 34 -17.04 -2.23 17.28
N PRO A 35 -18.24 -1.84 16.82
CA PRO A 35 -18.63 -0.43 16.73
C PRO A 35 -18.52 0.32 18.07
N GLN A 36 -18.72 -0.38 19.19
CA GLN A 36 -18.64 0.20 20.53
C GLN A 36 -17.21 0.64 20.90
N ALA A 37 -16.19 0.03 20.29
CA ALA A 37 -14.80 0.43 20.50
C ALA A 37 -14.44 1.70 19.70
N LEU A 38 -15.28 2.11 18.74
CA LEU A 38 -15.12 3.36 18.01
C LEU A 38 -15.71 4.56 18.76
N ASP A 39 -16.56 4.32 19.76
CA ASP A 39 -17.19 5.35 20.58
C ASP A 39 -16.28 5.72 21.76
N VAL A 40 -15.21 6.44 21.43
CA VAL A 40 -14.16 6.79 22.40
C VAL A 40 -14.48 8.12 23.06
N PRO A 41 -14.38 8.21 24.41
CA PRO A 41 -14.53 9.49 25.10
C PRO A 41 -13.49 10.49 24.57
N LEU A 42 -14.00 11.66 24.18
CA LEU A 42 -13.21 12.78 23.69
C LEU A 42 -12.98 13.77 24.85
N GLU A 43 -11.72 14.00 25.19
CA GLU A 43 -11.37 15.10 26.08
C GLU A 43 -11.29 16.40 25.26
N VAL A 44 -12.02 17.42 25.71
CA VAL A 44 -11.99 18.76 25.11
C VAL A 44 -10.98 19.59 25.89
N THR A 45 -9.84 19.88 25.29
CA THR A 45 -8.83 20.77 25.86
C THR A 45 -8.78 22.07 25.06
N GLN A 46 -8.82 23.22 25.74
CA GLN A 46 -8.55 24.50 25.10
C GLN A 46 -7.04 24.70 25.00
N ASN A 47 -6.53 24.78 23.78
CA ASN A 47 -5.14 25.15 23.49
C ASN A 47 -5.15 26.39 22.61
N ALA A 48 -4.47 27.46 23.06
CA ALA A 48 -4.33 28.72 22.31
C ALA A 48 -5.66 29.34 21.82
N GLY A 49 -6.75 29.17 22.57
CA GLY A 49 -8.08 29.67 22.19
C GLY A 49 -8.86 28.78 21.21
N GLU A 50 -8.27 27.67 20.78
CA GLU A 50 -8.89 26.68 19.91
C GLU A 50 -9.32 25.45 20.73
N GLN A 51 -10.49 24.88 20.43
CA GLN A 51 -10.94 23.63 21.06
C GLN A 51 -10.27 22.45 20.37
N VAL A 52 -9.42 21.72 21.09
CA VAL A 52 -8.76 20.51 20.60
C VAL A 52 -9.48 19.30 21.19
N TYR A 53 -9.98 18.45 20.30
CA TYR A 53 -10.61 17.17 20.67
C TYR A 53 -9.54 16.08 20.68
N VAL A 54 -9.21 15.57 21.86
CA VAL A 54 -8.22 14.51 22.03
C VAL A 54 -8.93 13.22 22.45
N PRO A 55 -8.89 12.16 21.64
CA PRO A 55 -9.47 10.88 22.03
C PRO A 55 -8.61 10.19 23.10
N ALA A 56 -9.25 9.57 24.10
CA ALA A 56 -8.55 8.85 25.17
C ALA A 56 -7.67 7.70 24.66
N TYR A 57 -8.06 7.08 23.53
CA TYR A 57 -7.28 6.09 22.81
C TYR A 57 -7.65 6.10 21.31
N ARG A 58 -6.80 5.53 20.46
CA ARG A 58 -7.05 5.46 19.01
C ARG A 58 -7.51 4.06 18.64
N PRO A 59 -8.79 3.85 18.31
CA PRO A 59 -9.31 2.52 18.01
C PRO A 59 -8.94 2.07 16.59
N VAL A 60 -8.51 3.01 15.75
CA VAL A 60 -8.13 2.79 14.36
C VAL A 60 -6.73 3.34 14.09
N PRO A 61 -5.91 2.65 13.27
CA PRO A 61 -4.60 3.16 12.89
C PRO A 61 -4.73 4.47 12.11
N SER A 62 -4.05 5.53 12.55
CA SER A 62 -4.00 6.80 11.80
C SER A 62 -3.30 6.67 10.46
N SER A 63 -2.49 5.63 10.28
CA SER A 63 -1.79 5.33 9.03
C SER A 63 -2.68 4.67 7.97
N LEU A 64 -3.90 4.23 8.31
CA LEU A 64 -4.79 3.52 7.38
C LEU A 64 -5.03 4.24 6.04
N PRO A 65 -5.40 5.54 6.00
CA PRO A 65 -5.53 6.26 4.73
C PRO A 65 -4.20 6.37 3.97
N VAL A 66 -3.09 6.60 4.68
CA VAL A 66 -1.77 6.72 4.07
C VAL A 66 -1.34 5.41 3.42
N VAL A 67 -1.44 4.30 4.15
CA VAL A 67 -1.09 2.95 3.67
C VAL A 67 -1.96 2.54 2.48
N SER A 68 -3.26 2.86 2.53
CA SER A 68 -4.21 2.57 1.44
C SER A 68 -3.88 3.27 0.12
N VAL A 69 -3.08 4.34 0.15
CA VAL A 69 -2.64 5.08 -1.04
C VAL A 69 -1.22 4.73 -1.41
N VAL A 70 -0.30 4.76 -0.44
CA VAL A 70 1.14 4.58 -0.67
C VAL A 70 1.46 3.17 -1.15
N VAL A 71 0.85 2.13 -0.57
CA VAL A 71 1.14 0.74 -0.95
C VAL A 71 0.74 0.45 -2.41
N PRO A 72 -0.48 0.82 -2.88
CA PRO A 72 -0.81 0.72 -4.30
C PRO A 72 0.12 1.55 -5.19
N LEU A 73 0.44 2.79 -4.83
CA LEU A 73 1.32 3.64 -5.65
C LEU A 73 2.71 3.02 -5.83
N ILE A 74 3.31 2.51 -4.76
CA ILE A 74 4.62 1.84 -4.83
C ILE A 74 4.52 0.57 -5.69
N SER A 75 3.45 -0.20 -5.53
CA SER A 75 3.22 -1.42 -6.30
C SER A 75 3.06 -1.15 -7.80
N PHE A 76 2.28 -0.12 -8.16
CA PHE A 76 2.16 0.33 -9.55
C PHE A 76 3.49 0.86 -10.09
N ALA A 77 4.19 1.73 -9.35
CA ALA A 77 5.49 2.24 -9.78
C ALA A 77 6.50 1.11 -10.03
N TYR A 78 6.49 0.08 -9.18
CA TYR A 78 7.28 -1.12 -9.35
C TYR A 78 6.89 -1.88 -10.63
N ALA A 79 5.59 -2.14 -10.84
CA ALA A 79 5.10 -2.87 -12.01
C ALA A 79 5.39 -2.12 -13.32
N PHE A 80 5.21 -0.79 -13.36
CA PHE A 80 5.53 0.04 -14.52
C PHE A 80 7.03 0.06 -14.83
N ARG A 81 7.88 0.12 -13.80
CA ARG A 81 9.33 0.05 -13.98
C ARG A 81 9.73 -1.27 -14.64
N ASP A 82 9.22 -2.40 -14.13
CA ASP A 82 9.55 -3.71 -14.69
C ASP A 82 9.08 -3.83 -16.14
N GLN A 83 7.90 -3.29 -16.47
CA GLN A 83 7.39 -3.25 -17.84
C GLN A 83 8.28 -2.43 -18.79
N LEU A 84 8.78 -1.26 -18.34
CA LEU A 84 9.68 -0.43 -19.15
C LEU A 84 11.04 -1.09 -19.39
N VAL A 85 11.55 -1.84 -18.41
CA VAL A 85 12.82 -2.59 -18.55
C VAL A 85 12.66 -3.71 -19.59
N GLU A 86 11.53 -4.40 -19.61
CA GLU A 86 11.22 -5.45 -20.58
C GLU A 86 11.17 -4.88 -22.01
N ASP A 87 10.42 -3.80 -22.24
CA ASP A 87 10.30 -3.12 -23.55
C ASP A 87 11.64 -2.60 -24.10
N SER A 88 12.55 -2.17 -23.21
CA SER A 88 13.89 -1.73 -23.58
C SER A 88 14.85 -2.86 -23.97
N THR A 89 14.59 -4.09 -23.54
CA THR A 89 15.45 -5.25 -23.83
C THR A 89 15.14 -5.81 -25.22
N ASP A 90 13.86 -5.90 -25.59
CA ASP A 90 13.41 -6.37 -26.91
C ASP A 90 13.82 -5.42 -28.06
N SER A 91 14.06 -4.13 -27.76
CA SER A 91 14.41 -3.13 -28.78
C SER A 91 15.91 -3.04 -29.10
N VAL A 92 16.77 -3.75 -28.38
CA VAL A 92 18.24 -3.77 -28.60
C VAL A 92 18.69 -4.92 -29.51
N GLU A 93 17.86 -5.94 -29.74
CA GLU A 93 18.20 -7.10 -30.58
C GLU A 93 17.90 -6.89 -32.07
N VAL A 94 18.65 -6.01 -32.75
CA VAL A 94 18.84 -6.15 -34.22
C VAL A 94 20.27 -5.74 -34.59
N PRO A 95 21.23 -6.69 -34.69
CA PRO A 95 22.38 -6.49 -35.55
C PRO A 95 21.92 -6.71 -36.99
N ALA A 96 21.83 -5.61 -37.76
CA ALA A 96 21.82 -5.70 -39.20
C ALA A 96 23.24 -6.09 -39.64
N ASP A 97 23.46 -7.38 -39.86
CA ASP A 97 24.63 -7.84 -40.62
C ASP A 97 24.41 -7.47 -42.10
N ASP A 98 25.28 -6.60 -42.61
CA ASP A 98 25.53 -6.34 -44.04
C ASP A 98 26.45 -7.44 -44.63
#